data_AF-A0A965YN86-F1
#
_entry.id   AF-A0A965YN86-F1
#
_cell.length_a   1.000
_cell.length_b   1.000
_cell.length_c   1.000
_cell.angle_alpha   90.00
_cell.angle_beta   90.00
_cell.angle_gamma   90.00
#
_symmetry.space_group_name_H-M   'P 1'
#
loop_
_entity.id
_entity.type
_entity.pdbx_description
1 polymer ?
#
loop_
_entity_poly.entity_id
_entity_poly.type
_entity_poly.pdbx_seq_one_letter_code
_entity_poly.pdbx_strand_id
1 'polypeptide(L)'
;MGRPKIKITLVEQKGTCPCHRGHKVGDSYDFDTERGKLCPMAAHVAFPYIDILRYGGEIPGQKEGTAMFCCPDVETLNIFKIEKYS
;
A
#
# COMPACT_ATOMS: atom_id res chain seq x y z
N MET A 1 -4.38 -18.23 -15.71
CA MET A 1 -4.33 -17.70 -14.32
C MET A 1 -4.74 -16.24 -14.37
N GLY A 2 -5.68 -15.81 -13.51
CA GLY A 2 -6.06 -14.40 -13.42
C GLY A 2 -4.94 -13.54 -12.82
N ARG A 3 -4.98 -12.22 -13.06
CA ARG A 3 -4.04 -11.27 -12.44
C ARG A 3 -4.21 -11.32 -10.91
N PRO A 4 -3.14 -11.50 -10.11
CA PRO A 4 -3.25 -11.52 -8.65
C PRO A 4 -3.91 -10.25 -8.11
N LYS A 5 -4.86 -10.41 -7.19
CA LYS A 5 -5.47 -9.29 -6.48
C LYS A 5 -4.52 -8.78 -5.41
N ILE A 6 -4.61 -7.48 -5.12
CA ILE A 6 -3.74 -6.83 -4.16
C ILE A 6 -4.60 -6.08 -3.14
N LYS A 7 -4.40 -6.40 -1.88
CA LYS A 7 -4.94 -5.65 -0.75
C LYS A 7 -3.87 -4.69 -0.23
N ILE A 8 -4.27 -3.46 0.05
CA ILE A 8 -3.42 -2.41 0.63
C ILE A 8 -4.01 -2.05 1.99
N THR A 9 -3.25 -2.22 3.07
CA THR A 9 -3.72 -1.96 4.44
C THR A 9 -2.80 -0.96 5.12
N LEU A 10 -3.37 0.09 5.70
CA LEU A 10 -2.64 1.02 6.56
C LEU A 10 -2.38 0.35 7.91
N VAL A 11 -1.13 0.05 8.24
CA VAL A 11 -0.79 -0.73 9.45
C VAL A 11 -0.18 0.11 10.56
N GLU A 12 0.42 1.25 10.21
CA GLU A 12 1.05 2.14 11.19
C GLU A 12 1.05 3.57 10.66
N GLN A 13 0.98 4.55 11.56
CA GLN A 13 1.16 5.96 11.27
C GLN A 13 2.22 6.52 12.22
N LYS A 14 3.20 7.23 11.66
CA LYS A 14 4.23 7.97 12.41
C LYS A 14 4.21 9.44 12.02
N GLY A 15 4.79 10.29 12.87
CA GLY A 15 4.88 11.74 12.67
C GLY A 15 3.99 12.53 13.63
N THR A 16 4.06 13.85 13.54
CA THR A 16 3.38 14.78 14.45
C THR A 16 2.08 15.33 13.87
N CYS A 17 1.87 15.16 12.56
CA CYS A 17 0.69 15.67 11.86
C CYS A 17 -0.28 14.52 11.51
N PRO A 18 -1.60 14.81 11.46
CA PRO A 18 -2.58 13.84 10.98
C PRO A 18 -2.53 13.71 9.45
N CYS A 19 -3.04 12.59 8.93
CA CYS A 19 -3.15 12.40 7.49
C CYS A 19 -4.17 13.39 6.89
N HIS A 20 -3.71 14.24 5.97
CA HIS A 20 -4.55 15.22 5.25
C HIS A 20 -5.72 14.59 4.49
N ARG A 21 -5.55 13.35 4.00
CA ARG A 21 -6.61 12.59 3.31
C ARG A 21 -7.58 11.88 4.27
N GLY A 22 -7.25 11.83 5.57
CA GLY A 22 -8.09 11.22 6.60
C GLY A 22 -7.94 9.70 6.80
N HIS A 23 -6.91 9.07 6.19
CA HIS A 23 -6.64 7.64 6.37
C HIS A 23 -6.28 7.31 7.82
N LYS A 24 -6.72 6.13 8.29
CA LYS A 24 -6.51 5.63 9.66
C LYS A 24 -5.97 4.21 9.67
N VAL A 25 -5.17 3.88 10.68
CA VAL A 25 -4.66 2.52 10.86
C VAL A 25 -5.82 1.53 10.92
N GLY A 26 -5.73 0.46 10.15
CA GLY A 26 -6.80 -0.51 9.93
C GLY A 26 -7.57 -0.32 8.62
N ASP A 27 -7.50 0.87 7.98
CA ASP A 27 -8.07 1.07 6.65
C ASP A 27 -7.46 0.10 5.65
N SER A 28 -8.31 -0.52 4.83
CA SER A 28 -7.90 -1.50 3.84
C SER A 28 -8.63 -1.26 2.52
N TYR A 29 -7.89 -1.43 1.42
CA TYR A 29 -8.35 -1.12 0.07
C TYR A 29 -8.00 -2.26 -0.87
N ASP A 30 -8.95 -2.66 -1.69
CA ASP A 30 -8.66 -3.45 -2.88
C ASP A 30 -8.12 -2.55 -4.01
N PHE A 31 -6.97 -2.91 -4.59
CA PHE A 31 -6.34 -2.06 -5.61
C PHE A 31 -7.16 -1.96 -6.92
N ASP A 32 -7.86 -3.00 -7.32
CA ASP A 32 -8.60 -2.99 -8.58
C ASP A 32 -9.89 -2.19 -8.48
N THR A 33 -10.58 -2.30 -7.36
CA THR A 33 -11.92 -1.75 -7.16
C THR A 33 -11.96 -0.48 -6.32
N GLU A 34 -10.96 -0.24 -5.46
CA GLU A 34 -11.00 0.84 -4.45
C GLU A 34 -9.81 1.81 -4.51
N ARG A 35 -8.90 1.69 -5.48
CA ARG A 35 -7.73 2.59 -5.58
C ARG A 35 -8.07 4.09 -5.58
N GLY A 36 -9.26 4.48 -6.04
CA GLY A 36 -9.72 5.87 -6.01
C GLY A 36 -9.97 6.42 -4.60
N LYS A 37 -10.19 5.55 -3.61
CA LYS A 37 -10.34 5.91 -2.20
C LYS A 37 -8.97 6.22 -1.56
N LEU A 38 -7.90 5.56 -2.02
CA LEU A 38 -6.54 5.79 -1.55
C LEU A 38 -6.05 7.20 -1.91
N CYS A 39 -5.12 7.74 -1.10
CA CYS A 39 -4.48 9.02 -1.40
C CYS A 39 -3.61 8.88 -2.66
N PRO A 40 -3.67 9.80 -3.64
CA PRO A 40 -2.82 9.79 -4.84
C PRO A 40 -1.32 9.67 -4.54
N MET A 41 -0.85 10.33 -3.49
CA MET A 41 0.57 10.25 -3.08
C MET A 41 0.95 8.84 -2.60
N ALA A 42 0.09 8.20 -1.81
CA ALA A 42 0.32 6.82 -1.38
C ALA A 42 0.20 5.84 -2.57
N ALA A 43 -0.77 6.06 -3.46
CA ALA A 43 -0.96 5.24 -4.66
C ALA A 43 0.26 5.31 -5.60
N HIS A 44 0.86 6.48 -5.76
CA HIS A 44 2.06 6.68 -6.58
C HIS A 44 3.24 5.86 -6.06
N VAL A 45 3.48 5.86 -4.75
CA VAL A 45 4.56 5.06 -4.14
C VAL A 45 4.23 3.56 -4.17
N ALA A 46 2.97 3.17 -4.00
CA ALA A 46 2.54 1.78 -4.02
C ALA A 46 2.71 1.12 -5.41
N PHE A 47 2.49 1.90 -6.48
CA PHE A 47 2.46 1.42 -7.86
C PHE A 47 3.61 0.45 -8.24
N PRO A 48 4.90 0.78 -8.04
CA PRO A 48 6.00 -0.13 -8.39
C PRO A 48 5.94 -1.46 -7.62
N TYR A 49 5.66 -1.43 -6.30
CA TYR A 49 5.56 -2.66 -5.51
C TYR A 49 4.40 -3.55 -5.97
N ILE A 50 3.26 -2.92 -6.26
CA ILE A 50 2.06 -3.59 -6.74
C ILE A 50 2.32 -4.30 -8.06
N ASP A 51 2.97 -3.63 -9.02
CA ASP A 51 3.26 -4.23 -10.32
C ASP A 51 4.30 -5.34 -10.22
N ILE A 52 5.36 -5.19 -9.41
CA ILE A 52 6.32 -6.27 -9.15
C ILE A 52 5.59 -7.52 -8.65
N LEU A 53 4.76 -7.39 -7.61
CA LEU A 53 4.00 -8.51 -7.04
C LEU A 53 3.00 -9.11 -8.04
N ARG A 54 2.36 -8.28 -8.87
CA ARG A 54 1.37 -8.72 -9.87
C ARG A 54 1.96 -9.51 -11.01
N TYR A 55 3.18 -9.17 -11.42
CA TYR A 55 3.86 -9.84 -12.52
C TYR A 55 4.81 -10.95 -12.04
N GLY A 56 4.63 -11.43 -10.81
CA GLY A 56 5.33 -12.60 -10.28
C GLY A 56 6.70 -12.32 -9.69
N GLY A 57 7.09 -11.04 -9.55
CA GLY A 57 8.30 -10.66 -8.85
C GLY A 57 8.14 -10.62 -7.33
N GLU A 58 9.26 -10.44 -6.65
CA GLU A 58 9.36 -10.37 -5.19
C GLU A 58 10.13 -9.12 -4.76
N ILE A 59 9.83 -8.65 -3.54
CA ILE A 59 10.51 -7.50 -2.95
C ILE A 59 11.62 -7.99 -2.03
N PRO A 60 12.89 -7.60 -2.26
CA PRO A 60 14.00 -8.03 -1.41
C PRO A 60 13.77 -7.73 0.07
N GLY A 61 14.01 -8.73 0.92
CA GLY A 61 13.89 -8.59 2.38
C GLY A 61 12.45 -8.53 2.92
N GLN A 62 11.44 -8.71 2.07
CA GLN A 62 10.04 -8.79 2.48
C GLN A 62 9.54 -10.24 2.42
N LYS A 63 8.47 -10.55 3.16
CA LYS A 63 7.82 -11.86 3.07
C LYS A 63 7.23 -12.05 1.68
N GLU A 64 7.27 -13.29 1.17
CA GLU A 64 6.72 -13.65 -0.14
C GLU A 64 5.32 -13.07 -0.35
N GLY A 65 5.13 -12.42 -1.51
CA GLY A 65 3.83 -11.85 -1.88
C GLY A 65 3.42 -10.61 -1.11
N THR A 66 4.33 -9.99 -0.34
CA THR A 66 4.05 -8.78 0.43
C THR A 66 5.09 -7.69 0.18
N ALA A 67 4.71 -6.46 0.50
CA ALA A 67 5.67 -5.36 0.62
C ALA A 67 5.20 -4.36 1.67
N MET A 68 6.15 -3.63 2.24
CA MET A 68 5.92 -2.50 3.12
C MET A 68 6.38 -1.22 2.42
N PHE A 69 5.57 -0.17 2.46
CA PHE A 69 5.93 1.15 1.96
C PHE A 69 5.29 2.24 2.82
N CYS A 70 5.75 3.48 2.70
CA CYS A 70 5.10 4.63 3.33
C CYS A 70 4.69 5.67 2.28
N CYS A 71 3.67 6.47 2.59
CA CYS A 71 3.38 7.64 1.75
C CYS A 71 4.50 8.69 1.88
N PRO A 72 4.73 9.51 0.85
CA PRO A 72 5.86 10.45 0.79
C PRO A 72 5.55 11.78 1.50
N ASP A 73 4.84 11.74 2.64
CA ASP A 73 4.56 12.91 3.47
C ASP A 73 5.50 12.84 4.68
N VAL A 74 6.47 13.77 4.74
CA VAL A 74 7.56 13.75 5.71
C VAL A 74 7.10 14.04 7.14
N GLU A 75 5.98 14.74 7.31
CA GLU A 75 5.41 15.05 8.64
C GLU A 75 4.39 13.98 9.08
N THR A 76 3.87 13.19 8.14
CA THR A 76 2.92 12.11 8.36
C THR A 76 3.29 10.85 7.56
N LEU A 77 4.01 9.93 8.18
CA LEU A 77 4.39 8.67 7.57
C LEU A 77 3.32 7.61 7.83
N ASN A 78 2.34 7.52 6.92
CA ASN A 78 1.44 6.37 6.86
C ASN A 78 2.15 5.19 6.21
N ILE A 79 2.33 4.12 6.98
CA ILE A 79 3.01 2.89 6.58
C ILE A 79 1.96 1.85 6.19
N PHE A 80 2.00 1.43 4.94
CA PHE A 80 1.09 0.48 4.36
C PHE A 80 1.77 -0.86 4.13
N LYS A 81 1.01 -1.93 4.35
CA LYS A 81 1.33 -3.27 3.89
C LYS A 81 0.52 -3.56 2.63
N ILE A 82 1.17 -4.10 1.60
CA ILE A 82 0.47 -4.74 0.49
C ILE A 82 0.64 -6.25 0.55
N GLU A 83 -0.38 -6.97 0.13
CA GLU A 83 -0.36 -8.44 0.08
C GLU A 83 -1.16 -8.96 -1.12
N LYS A 84 -0.57 -9.95 -1.81
CA LYS A 84 -1.27 -10.76 -2.81
C LYS A 84 -2.33 -11.61 -2.12
N TYR A 85 -3.53 -11.65 -2.69
CA TYR A 85 -4.57 -12.58 -2.27
C TYR A 85 -5.30 -13.17 -3.49
N SER A 86 -5.94 -14.33 -3.29
CA SER A 86 -6.58 -15.15 -4.32
C SER A 86 -7.83 -14.51 -4.92
#